data_AF-A0A7J9XYT1-F1
#
_entry.id   AF-A0A7J9XYT1-F1
#
_cell.length_a   1.000
_cell.length_b   1.000
_cell.length_c   1.000
_cell.angle_alpha   90.00
_cell.angle_beta   90.00
_cell.angle_gamma   90.00
#
_symmetry.space_group_name_H-M   'P 1'
#
loop_
_entity.id
_entity.type
_entity.pdbx_description
1 polymer ?
#
loop_
_entity_poly.entity_id
_entity_poly.type
_entity_poly.pdbx_seq_one_letter_code
_entity_poly.pdbx_strand_id
1 'polypeptide(L)'
;MKEVRASREEFARQVAERDSRARLGYAEAAEYLGISVRALRRAVVSGLIPTVKLTGKTGTTLFERSALDAWVEASRVPARKGPLAP
;
A
#
# COMPACT_ATOMS: atom_id res chain seq x y z
N MET A 1 32.69 3.74 -21.30
CA MET A 1 31.22 3.85 -21.17
C MET A 1 30.81 3.20 -19.84
N LYS A 2 30.60 3.98 -18.78
CA LYS A 2 30.50 3.45 -17.41
C LYS A 2 29.48 4.19 -16.54
N GLU A 3 28.35 4.66 -17.07
CA GLU A 3 27.48 5.60 -16.32
C GLU A 3 25.99 5.39 -16.63
N VAL A 4 25.39 4.27 -16.19
CA VAL A 4 23.91 4.16 -16.16
C VAL A 4 23.38 3.34 -14.97
N ARG A 5 24.23 2.76 -14.12
CA ARG A 5 23.76 1.83 -13.05
C ARG A 5 23.37 2.51 -11.73
N ALA A 6 23.79 3.76 -11.49
CA ALA A 6 23.56 4.44 -10.21
C ALA A 6 22.09 4.84 -9.97
N SER A 7 21.26 5.01 -11.00
CA SER A 7 19.94 5.64 -10.81
C SER A 7 18.85 4.76 -10.22
N ARG A 8 19.00 3.43 -10.09
CA ARG A 8 17.89 2.57 -9.61
C ARG A 8 18.00 2.25 -8.11
N GLU A 9 19.21 2.07 -7.61
CA GLU A 9 19.48 1.81 -6.18
C GLU A 9 19.37 3.07 -5.33
N GLU A 10 19.86 4.21 -5.83
CA GLU A 10 19.75 5.50 -5.15
C GLU A 10 18.31 5.99 -5.11
N PHE A 11 17.52 5.71 -6.16
CA PHE A 11 16.09 5.99 -6.18
C PHE A 11 15.33 5.09 -5.21
N ALA A 12 15.68 3.80 -5.13
CA ALA A 12 15.08 2.91 -4.14
C ALA A 12 15.40 3.34 -2.69
N ARG A 13 16.62 3.83 -2.42
CA ARG A 13 16.98 4.39 -1.11
C ARG A 13 16.25 5.70 -0.81
N GLN A 14 16.20 6.64 -1.75
CA GLN A 14 15.48 7.90 -1.58
C GLN A 14 13.97 7.70 -1.42
N VAL A 15 13.40 6.72 -2.15
CA VAL A 15 12.01 6.30 -1.98
C VAL A 15 11.83 5.69 -0.60
N ALA A 16 12.63 4.71 -0.19
CA ALA A 16 12.53 4.06 1.12
C ALA A 16 12.70 5.03 2.32
N GLU A 17 13.56 6.04 2.19
CA GLU A 17 13.80 7.05 3.23
C GLU A 17 12.64 8.06 3.34
N ARG A 18 12.04 8.45 2.20
CA ARG A 18 10.76 9.19 2.20
C ARG A 18 9.60 8.32 2.70
N ASP A 19 9.59 7.03 2.37
CA ASP A 19 8.55 6.07 2.75
C ASP A 19 8.55 5.77 4.25
N SER A 20 9.72 5.81 4.89
CA SER A 20 9.84 5.60 6.34
C SER A 20 9.06 6.63 7.16
N ARG A 21 8.84 7.84 6.64
CA ARG A 21 7.98 8.87 7.22
C ARG A 21 6.50 8.74 6.82
N ALA A 22 6.19 7.87 5.87
CA ALA A 22 4.85 7.69 5.30
C ALA A 22 4.19 6.37 5.74
N ARG A 23 4.83 5.58 6.61
CA ARG A 23 4.25 4.33 7.14
C ARG A 23 3.17 4.64 8.17
N LEU A 24 1.98 4.10 7.94
CA LEU A 24 0.80 4.28 8.79
C LEU A 24 0.49 3.00 9.57
N GLY A 25 0.08 3.13 10.82
CA GLY A 25 -0.54 2.04 11.56
C GLY A 25 -1.98 1.79 11.08
N TYR A 26 -2.64 0.77 11.65
CA TYR A 26 -4.02 0.44 11.28
C TYR A 26 -5.01 1.60 11.49
N ALA A 27 -4.87 2.37 12.56
CA ALA A 27 -5.77 3.48 12.86
C ALA A 27 -5.59 4.61 11.84
N GLU A 28 -4.35 5.04 11.63
CA GLU A 28 -4.02 6.14 10.72
C GLU A 28 -4.30 5.77 9.26
N ALA A 29 -4.02 4.53 8.85
CA ALA A 29 -4.34 4.05 7.51
C ALA A 29 -5.84 4.00 7.25
N ALA A 30 -6.63 3.60 8.26
CA ALA A 30 -8.09 3.57 8.16
C ALA A 30 -8.67 4.99 8.04
N GLU A 31 -8.16 5.92 8.83
CA GLU A 31 -8.51 7.34 8.76
C GLU A 31 -8.13 7.95 7.41
N TYR A 32 -6.91 7.68 6.93
CA TYR A 32 -6.43 8.14 5.63
C TYR A 32 -7.33 7.68 4.47
N LEU A 33 -7.79 6.44 4.52
CA LEU A 33 -8.70 5.86 3.52
C LEU A 33 -10.17 6.26 3.72
N GLY A 34 -10.54 6.86 4.86
CA GLY A 34 -11.92 7.13 5.23
C GLY A 34 -12.76 5.86 5.47
N ILE A 35 -12.14 4.76 5.89
CA ILE A 35 -12.81 3.48 6.16
C ILE A 35 -12.64 3.03 7.61
N SER A 36 -13.39 2.02 8.03
CA SER A 36 -13.17 1.42 9.36
C SER A 36 -11.91 0.55 9.41
N VAL A 37 -11.25 0.51 10.58
CA VAL A 37 -10.11 -0.41 10.84
C VAL A 37 -10.49 -1.87 10.57
N ARG A 38 -11.75 -2.25 10.82
CA ARG A 38 -12.25 -3.61 10.54
C ARG A 38 -12.30 -3.91 9.04
N ALA A 39 -12.72 -2.94 8.23
CA ALA A 39 -12.70 -3.06 6.77
C ALA A 39 -11.25 -3.16 6.25
N LEU A 40 -10.35 -2.33 6.78
CA LEU A 40 -8.93 -2.38 6.45
C LEU A 40 -8.30 -3.75 6.80
N ARG A 41 -8.57 -4.28 8.00
CA ARG A 41 -8.13 -5.64 8.38
C ARG A 41 -8.63 -6.71 7.43
N ARG A 42 -9.89 -6.63 6.99
CA ARG A 42 -10.45 -7.57 6.03
C ARG A 42 -9.71 -7.52 4.69
N ALA A 43 -9.43 -6.31 4.19
CA ALA A 43 -8.67 -6.09 2.96
C ALA A 43 -7.24 -6.69 3.03
N VAL A 44 -6.58 -6.55 4.19
CA VAL A 44 -5.27 -7.17 4.45
C VAL A 44 -5.35 -8.69 4.50
N VAL A 45 -6.35 -9.25 5.19
CA VAL A 45 -6.54 -10.71 5.27
C VAL A 45 -6.82 -11.31 3.88
N SER A 46 -7.54 -10.58 3.01
CA SER A 46 -7.73 -10.97 1.61
C SER A 46 -6.48 -10.81 0.73
N GLY A 47 -5.37 -10.28 1.25
CA GLY A 47 -4.13 -10.09 0.50
C GLY A 47 -4.18 -8.98 -0.56
N LEU A 48 -5.17 -8.08 -0.48
CA LEU A 48 -5.38 -7.01 -1.47
C LEU A 48 -4.47 -5.80 -1.23
N ILE A 49 -3.97 -5.63 -0.01
CA ILE A 49 -3.11 -4.51 0.38
C ILE A 49 -1.79 -5.09 0.87
N PRO A 50 -0.65 -4.75 0.23
CA PRO A 50 0.66 -5.15 0.73
C PRO A 50 0.93 -4.43 2.05
N THR A 51 1.42 -5.20 3.03
CA THR A 51 1.72 -4.69 4.38
C THR A 51 3.15 -5.02 4.76
N VAL A 52 3.80 -4.10 5.46
CA VAL A 52 5.13 -4.32 6.02
C VAL A 52 4.94 -4.68 7.49
N LYS A 53 5.32 -5.90 7.86
CA LYS A 53 5.35 -6.31 9.26
C LYS A 53 6.71 -5.93 9.84
N LEU A 54 6.74 -5.05 10.82
CA LEU A 54 7.94 -4.85 11.62
C LEU A 54 8.11 -6.05 12.55
N THR A 55 9.22 -6.74 12.41
CA THR A 55 9.64 -7.84 13.28
C THR A 55 10.09 -7.27 14.63
N GLY A 56 9.12 -7.03 15.53
CA GLY A 56 9.35 -6.62 16.91
C GLY A 56 8.59 -7.53 17.88
N LYS A 57 8.84 -7.36 19.20
CA LYS A 57 8.22 -8.13 20.29
C LYS A 57 6.69 -8.12 20.24
N THR A 58 6.12 -7.08 19.63
CA THR A 58 4.70 -6.94 19.32
C THR A 58 4.61 -6.60 17.83
N GLY A 59 4.43 -7.60 16.97
CA GLY A 59 4.46 -7.45 15.53
C GLY A 59 3.53 -6.33 15.07
N THR A 60 4.11 -5.18 14.68
CA THR A 60 3.33 -4.01 14.27
C THR A 60 3.22 -4.04 12.76
N THR A 61 1.99 -4.11 12.26
CA THR A 61 1.71 -4.04 10.82
C THR A 61 1.66 -2.59 10.42
N LEU A 62 2.49 -2.22 9.46
CA LEU A 62 2.53 -0.90 8.87
C LEU A 62 2.10 -0.95 7.41
N PHE A 63 1.54 0.17 6.97
CA PHE A 63 1.04 0.39 5.62
C PHE A 63 1.81 1.52 4.97
N GLU A 64 2.26 1.31 3.74
CA GLU A 64 2.83 2.38 2.92
C GLU A 64 1.68 3.17 2.28
N ARG A 65 1.70 4.50 2.35
CA ARG A 65 0.66 5.35 1.73
C ARG A 65 0.50 5.07 0.24
N SER A 66 1.61 4.90 -0.46
CA SER A 66 1.64 4.55 -1.89
C SER A 66 0.90 3.25 -2.19
N ALA A 67 1.01 2.24 -1.31
CA ALA A 67 0.26 0.99 -1.40
C ALA A 67 -1.24 1.17 -1.14
N LEU A 68 -1.60 2.03 -0.19
CA LEU A 68 -3.00 2.38 0.08
C LEU A 68 -3.63 3.11 -1.11
N ASP A 69 -2.93 4.07 -1.69
CA ASP A 69 -3.36 4.81 -2.89
C ASP A 69 -3.53 3.86 -4.08
N ALA A 70 -2.55 2.97 -4.31
CA ALA A 70 -2.63 1.98 -5.38
C ALA A 70 -3.83 1.03 -5.20
N TRP A 71 -4.16 0.65 -3.96
CA TRP A 71 -5.33 -0.16 -3.68
C TRP A 71 -6.65 0.58 -3.94
N VAL A 72 -6.73 1.87 -3.59
CA VAL A 72 -7.89 2.72 -3.90
C VAL A 72 -8.06 2.85 -5.40
N GLU A 73 -6.99 3.13 -6.14
CA GLU A 73 -7.03 3.23 -7.60
C GLU A 73 -7.43 1.89 -8.25
N ALA A 74 -6.92 0.77 -7.77
CA ALA A 74 -7.33 -0.56 -8.22
C ALA A 74 -8.82 -0.85 -7.92
N SER A 75 -9.33 -0.37 -6.78
CA SER A 75 -10.74 -0.52 -6.37
C SER A 75 -11.68 0.45 -7.09
N ARG A 76 -11.16 1.57 -7.60
CA ARG A 76 -11.89 2.56 -8.39
C ARG A 76 -12.11 2.12 -9.83
N VAL A 77 -11.34 1.17 -10.35
CA VAL A 77 -11.64 0.55 -11.65
C VAL A 77 -13.00 -0.14 -11.50
N PRO A 78 -14.08 0.40 -12.08
CA PRO A 78 -15.34 -0.30 -12.03
C PRO A 78 -15.10 -1.63 -12.73
N ALA A 79 -15.40 -2.75 -12.05
CA ALA A 79 -15.60 -4.01 -12.73
C ALA A 79 -16.51 -3.67 -13.91
N ARG A 80 -16.02 -3.83 -15.15
CA ARG A 80 -16.86 -3.63 -16.32
C ARG A 80 -18.01 -4.60 -16.16
N LYS A 81 -19.13 -4.12 -15.62
CA LYS A 81 -20.45 -4.66 -15.89
C LYS A 81 -20.58 -4.45 -17.39
N GLY A 82 -20.16 -5.44 -18.16
CA GLY A 82 -20.76 -5.64 -19.47
C GLY A 82 -22.17 -6.14 -19.19
N PRO A 83 -23.22 -5.37 -19.49
CA PRO A 83 -24.46 -6.02 -19.88
C PRO A 83 -24.23 -6.53 -21.31
N LEU A 84 -24.51 -7.79 -21.56
CA LEU A 84 -25.44 -8.20 -22.62
C LEU A 84 -25.48 -9.74 -22.63
N ALA A 85 -26.58 -10.27 -22.12
CA ALA A 85 -27.30 -11.35 -22.79
C ALA A 85 -27.78 -10.83 -24.17
N PRO A 86 -28.18 -11.66 -25.15
CA PRO A 86 -28.89 -12.94 -25.03
C PRO A 86 -28.02 -14.20 -25.01
#